data_AF-A0A816EBA7-F1
#
_entry.id   AF-A0A816EBA7-F1
#
_cell.length_a   1.000
_cell.length_b   1.000
_cell.length_c   1.000
_cell.angle_alpha   90.00
_cell.angle_beta   90.00
_cell.angle_gamma   90.00
#
_symmetry.space_group_name_H-M   'P 1'
#
loop_
_entity.id
_entity.type
_entity.pdbx_description
1 polymer ?
#
loop_
_entity_poly.entity_id
_entity_poly.type
_entity_poly.pdbx_seq_one_letter_code
_entity_poly.pdbx_strand_id
1 'polypeptide(L)'
;FFAWRLPEPMIYGSERIIVKTPSRNYTSYDMLDFLHDINAKELSLIYSQASSILASLPEPNVNTYCFYGVNISTPIGYISKSDRFEDNKLETIRGWGDGEQDDTTNMSCQLWNKTMDKKYKFISKGFNRISHTELVGNDKVLEEIDQIIFS
;
A
#
# COMPACT_ATOMS: atom_id res chain seq x y z
N PHE A 1 11.47 -10.60 3.34
CA PHE A 1 11.20 -9.15 3.26
C PHE A 1 11.16 -8.77 1.78
N PHE A 2 10.11 -8.09 1.32
CA PHE A 2 9.90 -7.81 -0.11
C PHE A 2 10.00 -6.30 -0.37
N ALA A 3 11.19 -5.83 -0.73
CA ALA A 3 11.47 -4.39 -0.87
C ALA A 3 10.69 -3.70 -1.99
N TRP A 4 10.20 -4.45 -2.99
CA TRP A 4 9.32 -3.93 -4.04
C TRP A 4 7.92 -3.54 -3.56
N ARG A 5 7.55 -3.90 -2.32
CA ARG A 5 6.28 -3.53 -1.67
C ARG A 5 6.43 -2.36 -0.70
N LEU A 6 7.58 -1.70 -0.67
CA LEU A 6 7.78 -0.55 0.22
C LEU A 6 6.94 0.66 -0.23
N PRO A 7 6.58 1.55 0.71
CA PRO A 7 5.72 2.70 0.41
C PRO A 7 6.31 3.64 -0.66
N GLU A 8 5.55 3.87 -1.73
CA GLU A 8 5.93 4.80 -2.79
C GLU A 8 5.48 6.24 -2.48
N PRO A 9 6.34 7.27 -2.71
CA PRO A 9 6.02 8.66 -2.40
C PRO A 9 4.74 9.20 -3.04
N MET A 10 4.47 8.84 -4.28
CA MET A 10 3.27 9.27 -5.00
C MET A 10 1.97 8.77 -4.35
N ILE A 11 2.03 7.64 -3.63
CA ILE A 11 0.87 7.06 -2.94
C ILE A 11 0.74 7.60 -1.53
N TYR A 12 1.85 7.63 -0.78
CA TYR A 12 1.83 7.92 0.66
C TYR A 12 2.04 9.41 1.00
N GLY A 13 2.53 10.21 0.05
CA GLY A 13 2.90 11.61 0.30
C GLY A 13 4.06 11.76 1.28
N SER A 14 4.38 13.00 1.65
CA SER A 14 5.54 13.35 2.47
C SER A 14 5.26 13.44 3.98
N GLU A 15 3.99 13.47 4.39
CA GLU A 15 3.64 13.73 5.78
C GLU A 15 3.53 12.46 6.63
N ARG A 16 3.25 11.31 5.99
CA ARG A 16 3.01 10.05 6.71
C ARG A 16 4.33 9.45 7.19
N ILE A 17 4.44 9.33 8.52
CA ILE A 17 5.53 8.61 9.17
C ILE A 17 5.28 7.11 9.04
N ILE A 18 6.22 6.40 8.41
CA ILE A 18 6.20 4.94 8.25
C ILE A 18 7.02 4.29 9.36
N VAL A 19 8.20 4.83 9.64
CA VAL A 19 9.05 4.39 10.76
C VAL A 19 9.47 5.60 11.56
N LYS A 20 9.35 5.53 12.88
CA LYS A 20 9.87 6.54 13.81
C LYS A 20 10.93 5.92 14.70
N THR A 21 12.06 6.58 14.84
CA THR A 21 13.11 6.26 15.81
C THR A 21 13.35 7.46 16.74
N PRO A 22 14.18 7.34 17.78
CA PRO A 22 14.57 8.49 18.61
C PRO A 22 15.21 9.63 17.81
N SER A 23 16.00 9.31 16.78
CA SER A 23 16.75 10.30 16.01
C SER A 23 16.06 10.77 14.74
N ARG A 24 15.15 9.98 14.14
CA ARG A 24 14.58 10.28 12.81
C ARG A 24 13.14 9.79 12.64
N ASN A 25 12.37 10.55 11.87
CA ASN A 25 11.12 10.09 11.28
C ASN A 25 11.38 9.76 9.81
N TYR A 26 11.05 8.54 9.40
CA TYR A 26 11.14 8.07 8.02
C TYR A 26 9.76 8.10 7.38
N THR A 27 9.66 8.81 6.26
CA THR A 27 8.50 8.90 5.39
C THR A 27 8.74 8.06 4.13
N SER A 28 7.77 8.03 3.22
CA SER A 28 7.90 7.32 1.94
C SER A 28 9.11 7.80 1.11
N TYR A 29 9.51 9.06 1.28
CA TYR A 29 10.69 9.65 0.62
C TYR A 29 12.01 9.18 1.23
N ASP A 30 11.99 8.61 2.44
CA ASP A 30 13.18 8.20 3.19
C ASP A 30 13.45 6.69 3.11
N MET A 31 12.71 5.93 2.29
CA MET A 31 12.81 4.46 2.29
C MET A 31 14.18 3.93 1.87
N LEU A 32 14.90 4.63 0.97
CA LEU A 32 16.28 4.26 0.64
C LEU A 32 17.24 4.47 1.81
N ASP A 33 17.11 5.61 2.49
CA ASP A 33 17.92 5.91 3.68
C ASP A 33 17.61 4.93 4.80
N PHE A 34 16.33 4.61 5.01
CA PHE A 34 15.91 3.61 5.99
C PHE A 34 16.58 2.25 5.74
N LEU A 35 16.57 1.77 4.49
CA LEU A 35 17.22 0.52 4.12
C LEU A 35 18.75 0.57 4.34
N HIS A 36 19.37 1.73 4.12
CA HIS A 36 20.78 1.93 4.43
C HIS A 36 21.06 1.88 5.94
N ASP A 37 20.24 2.57 6.74
CA ASP A 37 20.39 2.68 8.20
C ASP A 37 20.22 1.33 8.91
N ILE A 38 19.41 0.42 8.35
CA ILE A 38 19.28 -0.97 8.85
C ILE A 38 20.26 -1.96 8.20
N ASN A 39 21.25 -1.47 7.44
CA ASN A 39 22.25 -2.28 6.73
C ASN A 39 21.64 -3.30 5.72
N ALA A 40 20.51 -2.97 5.10
CA ALA A 40 19.79 -3.79 4.12
C ALA A 40 20.10 -3.39 2.67
N LYS A 41 21.37 -3.27 2.31
CA LYS A 41 21.82 -2.70 1.01
C LYS A 41 21.28 -3.42 -0.23
N GLU A 42 21.15 -4.75 -0.17
CA GLU A 42 20.60 -5.53 -1.30
C GLU A 42 19.14 -5.18 -1.58
N LEU A 43 18.38 -4.85 -0.54
CA LEU A 43 16.98 -4.46 -0.64
C LEU A 43 16.83 -3.06 -1.24
N SER A 44 17.80 -2.17 -1.03
CA SER A 44 17.82 -0.85 -1.67
C SER A 44 17.86 -0.95 -3.19
N LEU A 45 18.63 -1.89 -3.75
CA LEU A 45 18.70 -2.12 -5.20
C LEU A 45 17.35 -2.58 -5.76
N ILE A 46 16.68 -3.51 -5.07
CA ILE A 46 15.35 -4.00 -5.46
C ILE A 46 14.32 -2.88 -5.38
N TYR A 47 14.34 -2.07 -4.31
CA TYR A 47 13.43 -0.94 -4.15
C TYR A 47 13.62 0.09 -5.27
N SER A 48 14.85 0.51 -5.57
CA SER A 48 15.11 1.47 -6.65
C SER A 48 14.62 0.97 -8.01
N GLN A 49 14.83 -0.31 -8.33
CA GLN A 49 14.34 -0.90 -9.58
C GLN A 49 12.81 -0.96 -9.63
N ALA A 50 12.16 -1.44 -8.56
CA ALA A 50 10.70 -1.51 -8.48
C ALA A 50 10.06 -0.11 -8.58
N SER A 51 10.58 0.85 -7.82
CA SER A 51 10.10 2.24 -7.83
C SER A 51 10.24 2.86 -9.23
N SER A 52 11.34 2.60 -9.96
CA SER A 52 11.48 3.10 -11.33
C SER A 52 10.39 2.62 -12.32
N ILE A 53 9.74 1.49 -12.02
CA ILE A 53 8.68 0.90 -12.85
C ILE A 53 7.30 1.36 -12.36
N LEU A 54 7.09 1.39 -11.05
CA LEU A 54 5.76 1.51 -10.44
C LEU A 54 5.47 2.91 -9.86
N ALA A 55 6.47 3.78 -9.71
CA ALA A 55 6.33 5.09 -9.08
C ALA A 55 5.48 6.09 -9.88
N SER A 56 5.06 5.77 -11.11
CA SER A 56 4.08 6.55 -11.87
C SER A 56 2.67 5.96 -11.84
N LEU A 57 2.51 4.72 -11.32
CA LEU A 57 1.26 3.97 -11.25
C LEU A 57 0.47 4.09 -12.58
N PRO A 58 1.05 3.62 -13.69
CA PRO A 58 0.44 3.81 -15.00
C PRO A 58 -0.93 3.14 -15.06
N GLU A 59 -1.90 3.79 -15.73
CA GLU A 59 -3.21 3.16 -15.91
C GLU A 59 -3.13 1.88 -16.75
N PRO A 60 -3.94 0.86 -16.44
CA PRO A 60 -3.88 -0.45 -17.09
C PRO A 60 -4.47 -0.48 -18.52
N ASN A 61 -5.00 0.64 -19.03
CA ASN A 61 -5.55 0.77 -20.39
C ASN A 61 -6.54 -0.33 -20.80
N VAL A 62 -7.37 -0.78 -19.85
CA VAL A 62 -8.46 -1.74 -20.05
C VAL A 62 -9.61 -1.41 -19.09
N ASN A 63 -10.78 -2.02 -19.33
CA ASN A 63 -11.85 -2.00 -18.34
C ASN A 63 -11.32 -2.57 -17.02
N THR A 64 -11.43 -1.79 -15.95
CA THR A 64 -10.78 -2.06 -14.68
C THR A 64 -11.78 -1.98 -13.54
N TYR A 65 -11.78 -3.00 -12.70
CA TYR A 65 -12.61 -3.12 -11.51
C TYR A 65 -11.68 -3.30 -10.32
N CYS A 66 -11.52 -2.25 -9.53
CA CYS A 66 -10.60 -2.19 -8.39
C CYS A 66 -11.37 -2.40 -7.08
N PHE A 67 -11.26 -3.60 -6.53
CA PHE A 67 -11.95 -4.04 -5.32
C PHE A 67 -10.96 -4.21 -4.17
N TYR A 68 -11.32 -3.72 -2.99
CA TYR A 68 -10.44 -3.74 -1.81
C TYR A 68 -11.24 -3.71 -0.51
N GLY A 69 -10.65 -4.23 0.58
CA GLY A 69 -11.21 -4.13 1.92
C GLY A 69 -10.95 -2.76 2.56
N VAL A 70 -11.86 -2.32 3.45
CA VAL A 70 -11.74 -1.06 4.20
C VAL A 70 -12.27 -1.19 5.63
N ASN A 71 -11.96 -0.21 6.48
CA ASN A 71 -12.46 -0.06 7.85
C ASN A 71 -12.07 -1.21 8.82
N ILE A 72 -10.90 -1.81 8.61
CA ILE A 72 -10.26 -2.73 9.55
C ILE A 72 -9.00 -2.09 10.11
N SER A 73 -8.76 -2.26 11.42
CA SER A 73 -7.57 -1.72 12.07
C SER A 73 -6.31 -2.34 11.48
N THR A 74 -5.49 -1.51 10.84
CA THR A 74 -4.36 -1.95 10.02
C THR A 74 -3.07 -1.28 10.50
N PRO A 75 -1.92 -2.00 10.57
CA PRO A 75 -0.62 -1.39 10.77
C PRO A 75 -0.30 -0.38 9.67
N ILE A 76 -0.10 0.89 10.02
CA ILE A 76 0.20 1.97 9.06
C ILE A 76 1.62 2.54 9.21
N GLY A 77 2.31 2.15 10.28
CA GLY A 77 3.68 2.55 10.59
C GLY A 77 4.15 1.94 11.91
N TYR A 78 5.39 2.20 12.27
CA TYR A 78 6.05 1.61 13.43
C TYR A 78 6.90 2.62 14.19
N ILE A 79 6.97 2.49 15.51
CA ILE A 79 7.82 3.27 16.39
C ILE A 79 8.86 2.33 17.03
N SER A 80 10.13 2.62 16.79
CA SER A 80 11.26 2.00 17.47
C SER A 80 11.70 2.85 18.65
N LYS A 81 12.03 2.20 19.77
CA LYS A 81 12.58 2.86 20.96
C LYS A 81 14.09 3.10 20.87
N SER A 82 14.76 2.55 19.85
CA SER A 82 16.19 2.72 19.62
C SER A 82 16.46 2.86 18.12
N ASP A 83 17.53 3.57 17.78
CA ASP A 83 17.99 3.73 16.40
C ASP A 83 18.64 2.45 15.84
N ARG A 84 19.03 1.52 16.72
CA ARG A 84 19.55 0.19 16.33
C ARG A 84 18.41 -0.79 16.39
N PHE A 85 17.87 -1.21 15.25
CA PHE A 85 16.67 -2.06 15.12
C PHE A 85 16.87 -3.52 15.59
N GLU A 86 18.07 -3.87 16.08
CA GLU A 86 18.39 -5.16 16.68
C GLU A 86 17.60 -5.35 17.98
N ASP A 87 16.85 -6.46 18.09
CA ASP A 87 16.09 -6.91 19.26
C ASP A 87 15.03 -5.94 19.84
N ASN A 88 14.69 -4.87 19.13
CA ASN A 88 13.66 -3.94 19.59
C ASN A 88 12.26 -4.40 19.21
N LYS A 89 11.40 -4.52 20.22
CA LYS A 89 9.96 -4.60 19.99
C LYS A 89 9.46 -3.25 19.45
N LEU A 90 9.01 -3.26 18.20
CA LEU A 90 8.36 -2.11 17.57
C LEU A 90 6.96 -1.91 18.15
N GLU A 91 6.59 -0.67 18.43
CA GLU A 91 5.21 -0.27 18.66
C GLU A 91 4.54 -0.01 17.31
N THR A 92 3.32 -0.54 17.12
CA THR A 92 2.60 -0.41 15.86
C THR A 92 1.70 0.83 15.89
N ILE A 93 1.87 1.72 14.93
CA ILE A 93 0.90 2.78 14.62
C ILE A 93 -0.22 2.13 13.81
N ARG A 94 -1.47 2.31 14.25
CA ARG A 94 -2.65 1.73 13.59
C ARG A 94 -3.50 2.80 12.93
N GLY A 95 -4.03 2.45 11.76
CA GLY A 95 -5.01 3.23 11.01
C GLY A 95 -6.07 2.32 10.42
N TRP A 96 -6.66 2.73 9.30
CA TRP A 96 -7.69 1.97 8.59
C TRP A 96 -7.14 1.33 7.31
N GLY A 97 -7.74 0.21 6.92
CA GLY A 97 -7.31 -0.66 5.85
C GLY A 97 -8.13 -1.94 5.82
N ASP A 98 -7.53 -3.02 5.34
CA ASP A 98 -8.10 -4.37 5.31
C ASP A 98 -7.47 -5.34 6.34
N GLY A 99 -6.69 -4.81 7.28
CA GLY A 99 -5.97 -5.58 8.30
C GLY A 99 -4.51 -5.87 7.95
N GLU A 100 -4.12 -5.80 6.67
CA GLU A 100 -2.73 -5.95 6.21
C GLU A 100 -2.23 -4.76 5.39
N GLN A 101 -3.08 -4.21 4.52
CA GLN A 101 -2.82 -3.04 3.68
C GLN A 101 -3.73 -1.89 4.07
N ASP A 102 -3.14 -0.70 4.16
CA ASP A 102 -3.89 0.49 4.56
C ASP A 102 -4.72 1.08 3.43
N ASP A 103 -5.73 1.88 3.79
CA ASP A 103 -6.67 2.48 2.85
C ASP A 103 -5.98 3.36 1.79
N THR A 104 -4.86 4.04 2.11
CA THR A 104 -4.13 4.85 1.13
C THR A 104 -3.60 3.98 -0.02
N THR A 105 -3.11 2.77 0.31
CA THR A 105 -2.66 1.81 -0.71
C THR A 105 -3.85 1.18 -1.44
N ASN A 106 -4.84 0.68 -0.69
CA ASN A 106 -5.99 -0.02 -1.24
C ASN A 106 -6.81 0.84 -2.21
N MET A 107 -6.88 2.15 -1.95
CA MET A 107 -7.62 3.11 -2.77
C MET A 107 -6.78 3.73 -3.90
N SER A 108 -5.50 3.40 -4.02
CA SER A 108 -4.56 4.05 -4.96
C SER A 108 -4.98 3.97 -6.43
N CYS A 109 -5.69 2.91 -6.83
CA CYS A 109 -6.27 2.78 -8.18
C CYS A 109 -7.22 3.93 -8.54
N GLN A 110 -7.80 4.65 -7.56
CA GLN A 110 -8.64 5.82 -7.81
C GLN A 110 -7.88 6.98 -8.45
N LEU A 111 -6.54 6.99 -8.40
CA LEU A 111 -5.71 7.94 -9.12
C LEU A 111 -5.94 7.85 -10.64
N TRP A 112 -6.28 6.66 -11.15
CA TRP A 112 -6.60 6.45 -12.56
C TRP A 112 -7.89 7.13 -13.01
N ASN A 113 -8.79 7.57 -12.10
CA ASN A 113 -9.99 8.32 -12.47
C ASN A 113 -9.68 9.58 -13.32
N LYS A 114 -8.50 10.16 -13.13
CA LYS A 114 -8.09 11.39 -13.82
C LYS A 114 -7.30 11.14 -15.10
N THR A 115 -6.63 10.00 -15.21
CA THR A 115 -5.69 9.71 -16.31
C THR A 115 -6.24 8.71 -17.32
N MET A 116 -7.12 7.80 -16.88
CA MET A 116 -7.61 6.72 -17.72
C MET A 116 -8.53 7.24 -18.83
N ASP A 117 -8.30 6.73 -20.05
CA ASP A 117 -9.13 7.03 -21.22
C ASP A 117 -10.61 6.69 -20.93
N LYS A 118 -11.51 7.63 -21.22
CA LYS A 118 -12.95 7.53 -21.00
C LYS A 118 -13.60 6.37 -21.77
N LYS A 119 -12.94 5.80 -22.77
CA LYS A 119 -13.42 4.61 -23.47
C LYS A 119 -13.39 3.35 -22.58
N TYR A 120 -12.54 3.33 -21.55
CA TYR A 120 -12.47 2.23 -20.59
C TYR A 120 -13.39 2.50 -19.41
N LYS A 121 -14.06 1.46 -18.94
CA LYS A 121 -14.86 1.48 -17.72
C LYS A 121 -13.92 1.34 -16.52
N PHE A 122 -14.04 2.23 -15.54
CA PHE A 122 -13.37 2.10 -14.25
C PHE A 122 -14.39 2.09 -13.13
N ILE A 123 -14.34 1.06 -12.29
CA ILE A 123 -15.11 0.96 -11.06
C ILE A 123 -14.12 0.73 -9.92
N SER A 124 -14.25 1.53 -8.86
CA SER A 124 -13.53 1.38 -7.61
C SER A 124 -14.54 1.11 -6.50
N LYS A 125 -14.36 0.03 -5.73
CA LYS A 125 -15.30 -0.37 -4.69
C LYS A 125 -14.58 -0.87 -3.43
N GLY A 126 -14.81 -0.16 -2.34
CA GLY A 126 -14.40 -0.56 -1.00
C GLY A 126 -15.44 -1.46 -0.33
N PHE A 127 -14.99 -2.57 0.23
CA PHE A 127 -15.79 -3.56 0.93
C PHE A 127 -15.61 -3.42 2.44
N ASN A 128 -16.66 -2.93 3.09
CA ASN A 128 -16.62 -2.59 4.51
C ASN A 128 -16.41 -3.83 5.38
N ARG A 129 -15.37 -3.79 6.23
CA ARG A 129 -15.03 -4.85 7.20
C ARG A 129 -14.81 -6.22 6.56
N ILE A 130 -14.19 -6.24 5.39
CA ILE A 130 -13.70 -7.46 4.75
C ILE A 130 -12.18 -7.41 4.77
N SER A 131 -11.56 -8.40 5.41
CA SER A 131 -10.10 -8.43 5.57
C SER A 131 -9.37 -8.81 4.28
N HIS A 132 -8.06 -8.57 4.28
CA HIS A 132 -7.16 -8.88 3.18
C HIS A 132 -7.36 -10.31 2.65
N THR A 133 -7.40 -11.29 3.56
CA THR A 133 -7.55 -12.71 3.20
C THR A 133 -8.99 -13.12 2.89
N GLU A 134 -9.99 -12.43 3.45
CA GLU A 134 -11.40 -12.74 3.21
C GLU A 134 -11.88 -12.24 1.84
N LEU A 135 -11.24 -11.21 1.28
CA LEU A 135 -11.67 -10.55 0.05
C LEU A 135 -11.89 -11.53 -1.11
N VAL A 136 -10.99 -12.50 -1.30
CA VAL A 136 -11.01 -13.45 -2.43
C VAL A 136 -12.19 -14.44 -2.38
N GLY A 137 -12.73 -14.72 -1.19
CA GLY A 137 -13.78 -15.71 -0.98
C GLY A 137 -15.06 -15.13 -0.39
N ASN A 138 -15.19 -13.81 -0.33
CA ASN A 138 -16.34 -13.17 0.28
C ASN A 138 -17.54 -13.15 -0.68
N ASP A 139 -18.71 -13.64 -0.23
CA ASP A 139 -19.93 -13.71 -1.05
C ASP A 139 -20.30 -12.38 -1.71
N LYS A 140 -20.14 -11.24 -1.01
CA LYS A 140 -20.46 -9.92 -1.57
C LYS A 140 -19.48 -9.49 -2.65
N VAL A 141 -18.23 -9.90 -2.55
CA VAL A 141 -17.20 -9.60 -3.56
C VAL A 141 -17.43 -10.50 -4.78
N LEU A 142 -17.72 -11.78 -4.54
CA LEU A 142 -18.03 -12.75 -5.60
C LEU A 142 -19.30 -12.36 -6.37
N GLU A 143 -20.35 -11.87 -5.70
CA GLU A 143 -21.56 -11.37 -6.35
C GLU A 143 -21.27 -10.20 -7.31
N GLU A 144 -20.36 -9.28 -6.93
CA GLU A 144 -19.94 -8.19 -7.82
C GLU A 144 -19.13 -8.69 -9.01
N ILE A 145 -18.29 -9.71 -8.81
CA ILE A 145 -17.54 -10.34 -9.90
C ILE A 145 -18.49 -11.06 -10.86
N ASP A 146 -19.49 -11.79 -10.34
CA ASP A 146 -20.49 -12.49 -11.15
C ASP A 146 -21.28 -11.49 -12.02
N GLN A 147 -21.67 -10.34 -11.46
CA GLN A 147 -22.31 -9.27 -12.22
C GLN A 147 -21.42 -8.69 -13.31
N ILE A 148 -20.09 -8.76 -13.21
CA ILE A 148 -19.17 -8.27 -14.25
C ILE A 148 -18.98 -9.32 -15.35
N ILE A 149 -18.87 -10.59 -14.97
CA ILE A 149 -18.56 -11.69 -15.89
C ILE A 149 -19.79 -12.07 -16.71
N PHE A 150 -20.98 -12.04 -16.10
CA PHE A 150 -22.22 -12.53 -16.70
C PHE A 150 -23.22 -11.42 -17.08
N SER A 151 -22.82 -10.14 -17.04
CA SER A 151 -23.61 -9.02 -17.59
C SER A 151 -23.58 -8.92 -19.10
#